data_AF-A0A9Q3E6D4-F1
#
_entry.id   AF-A0A9Q3E6D4-F1
#
_cell.length_a   1.000
_cell.length_b   1.000
_cell.length_c   1.000
_cell.angle_alpha   90.00
_cell.angle_beta   90.00
_cell.angle_gamma   90.00
#
_symmetry.space_group_name_H-M   'P 1'
#
loop_
_entity.id
_entity.type
_entity.pdbx_description
1 polymer ?
#
loop_
_entity_poly.entity_id
_entity_poly.type
_entity_poly.pdbx_seq_one_letter_code
_entity_poly.pdbx_strand_id
1 'polypeptide(L)'
;MECLCLVWALEKLHYDFDGSDFEVIIDFNAMKSLLNMNTPKRNMLRWQIAIQEYRGNMNIAHKEGNIHKNADELSRWALANIPDNPAYVPLEAEPQIPIEGLNITYIGTEFFEEVRESYKKDKNCHILTSLLDEDWKDTSLVNALDKFWKNSYSEGKFHLFDGIIYHRTKHSCVMTLWS
;
A
#
# COMPACT_ATOMS: atom_id res chain seq x y z
N MET A 1 -21.22 8.89 -10.81
CA MET A 1 -21.40 8.60 -9.37
C MET A 1 -20.85 7.22 -9.00
N GLU A 2 -20.95 6.25 -9.90
CA GLU A 2 -20.60 4.84 -9.63
C GLU A 2 -19.14 4.59 -9.23
N CYS A 3 -18.16 5.21 -9.90
CA CYS A 3 -16.75 5.03 -9.50
C CYS A 3 -16.44 5.58 -8.10
N LEU A 4 -17.10 6.67 -7.69
CA LEU A 4 -16.93 7.22 -6.34
C LEU A 4 -17.57 6.30 -5.30
N CYS A 5 -18.75 5.75 -5.60
CA CYS A 5 -19.39 4.75 -4.74
C CYS A 5 -18.53 3.50 -4.58
N LEU A 6 -17.89 3.04 -5.66
CA LEU A 6 -16.96 1.92 -5.61
C LEU A 6 -15.76 2.22 -4.72
N VAL A 7 -15.10 3.36 -4.93
CA VAL A 7 -13.94 3.76 -4.10
C VAL A 7 -14.36 3.86 -2.63
N TRP A 8 -15.50 4.48 -2.34
CA TRP A 8 -16.02 4.59 -0.97
C TRP A 8 -16.31 3.22 -0.35
N ALA A 9 -16.89 2.28 -1.12
CA ALA A 9 -17.16 0.93 -0.65
C ALA A 9 -15.88 0.15 -0.37
N LEU A 10 -14.88 0.26 -1.25
CA LEU A 10 -13.57 -0.36 -1.06
C LEU A 10 -12.86 0.21 0.18
N GLU A 11 -12.90 1.53 0.38
CA GLU A 11 -12.32 2.16 1.58
C GLU A 11 -13.02 1.72 2.88
N LYS A 12 -14.35 1.54 2.86
CA LYS A 12 -15.12 1.17 4.05
C LYS A 12 -15.02 -0.30 4.41
N LEU A 13 -14.89 -1.16 3.40
CA LEU A 13 -14.87 -2.61 3.55
C LEU A 13 -13.46 -3.20 3.36
N HIS A 14 -12.43 -2.36 3.44
CA HIS A 14 -11.03 -2.77 3.25
C HIS A 14 -10.66 -4.01 4.09
N TYR A 15 -11.04 -4.02 5.38
CA TYR A 15 -10.76 -5.14 6.28
C TYR A 15 -11.48 -6.44 5.89
N ASP A 16 -12.62 -6.36 5.23
CA ASP A 16 -13.38 -7.53 4.78
C ASP A 16 -12.88 -8.04 3.42
N PHE A 17 -12.24 -7.18 2.62
CA PHE A 17 -11.73 -7.50 1.29
C PHE A 17 -10.25 -7.86 1.26
N ASP A 18 -9.49 -7.51 2.29
CA ASP A 18 -8.07 -7.87 2.36
C ASP A 18 -7.89 -9.39 2.34
N GLY A 19 -7.12 -9.88 1.37
CA GLY A 19 -6.87 -11.32 1.15
C GLY A 19 -8.04 -12.17 0.63
N SER A 20 -9.20 -11.58 0.33
CA SER A 20 -10.39 -12.31 -0.17
C SER A 20 -10.67 -12.02 -1.64
N ASP A 21 -11.12 -13.03 -2.40
CA ASP A 21 -11.62 -12.83 -3.75
C ASP A 21 -13.07 -12.33 -3.72
N PHE A 22 -13.35 -11.22 -4.41
CA PHE A 22 -14.69 -10.63 -4.43
C PHE A 22 -15.09 -10.14 -5.81
N GLU A 23 -16.41 -10.11 -6.05
CA GLU A 23 -17.00 -9.69 -7.31
C GLU A 23 -17.67 -8.32 -7.17
N VAL A 24 -17.29 -7.39 -8.04
CA VAL A 24 -17.90 -6.06 -8.15
C VAL A 24 -18.78 -6.02 -9.38
N ILE A 25 -20.08 -5.79 -9.16
CA ILE A 25 -21.07 -5.64 -10.22
C ILE A 25 -21.34 -4.15 -10.43
N ILE A 26 -20.81 -3.58 -11.52
CA ILE A 26 -20.90 -2.14 -11.83
C ILE A 26 -21.02 -1.92 -13.34
N ASP A 27 -21.55 -0.77 -13.77
CA ASP A 27 -21.50 -0.40 -15.19
C ASP A 27 -20.03 -0.18 -15.61
N PHE A 28 -19.62 -1.03 -16.55
CA PHE A 28 -18.25 -1.17 -17.00
C PHE A 28 -17.76 0.05 -17.77
N ASN A 29 -18.66 0.86 -18.34
CA ASN A 29 -18.27 1.98 -19.19
C ASN A 29 -17.57 3.09 -18.40
N ALA A 30 -18.06 3.43 -17.21
CA ALA A 30 -17.46 4.45 -16.34
C ALA A 30 -16.12 3.96 -15.75
N MET A 31 -16.07 2.70 -15.35
CA MET A 31 -14.87 2.08 -14.77
C MET A 31 -13.77 1.91 -15.82
N LYS A 32 -14.09 1.40 -17.01
CA LYS A 32 -13.14 1.26 -18.12
C LYS A 32 -12.57 2.61 -18.56
N SER A 33 -13.40 3.66 -18.55
CA SER A 33 -12.95 5.02 -18.81
C SER A 33 -11.98 5.51 -17.73
N LEU A 34 -12.32 5.31 -16.44
CA LEU A 34 -11.45 5.71 -15.34
C LEU A 34 -10.10 4.98 -15.36
N LEU A 35 -10.07 3.67 -15.62
CA LEU A 35 -8.85 2.87 -15.54
C LEU A 35 -7.91 3.03 -16.74
N ASN A 36 -8.45 3.39 -17.91
CA ASN A 36 -7.67 3.56 -19.14
C ASN A 36 -7.36 5.03 -19.43
N MET A 37 -7.53 5.93 -18.46
CA MET A 37 -7.23 7.35 -18.63
C MET A 37 -5.73 7.63 -18.59
N ASN A 38 -5.20 8.20 -19.67
CA ASN A 38 -3.80 8.60 -19.79
C ASN A 38 -3.46 9.90 -19.02
N THR A 39 -4.44 10.78 -18.81
CA THR A 39 -4.27 12.07 -18.11
C THR A 39 -5.36 12.27 -17.04
N PRO A 40 -5.31 11.49 -15.94
CA PRO A 40 -6.28 11.60 -14.87
C PRO A 40 -6.12 12.93 -14.11
N LYS A 41 -7.24 13.57 -13.75
CA LYS A 41 -7.23 14.67 -12.76
C LYS A 41 -6.81 14.13 -11.40
N ARG A 42 -6.29 14.98 -10.50
CA ARG A 42 -5.78 14.59 -9.16
C ARG A 42 -6.70 13.62 -8.41
N ASN A 43 -8.01 13.87 -8.41
CA ASN A 43 -8.99 13.01 -7.73
C ASN A 43 -9.16 11.64 -8.41
N MET A 44 -9.09 11.61 -9.74
CA MET A 44 -9.22 10.39 -10.53
C MET A 44 -7.96 9.52 -10.42
N LEU A 45 -6.78 10.13 -10.34
CA LEU A 45 -5.53 9.43 -10.09
C LEU A 45 -5.55 8.75 -8.72
N ARG A 46 -6.05 9.45 -7.69
CA ARG A 46 -6.24 8.85 -6.36
C ARG A 46 -7.17 7.65 -6.40
N TRP A 47 -8.28 7.74 -7.14
CA TRP A 47 -9.22 6.62 -7.30
C TRP A 47 -8.61 5.45 -8.06
N GLN A 48 -7.81 5.71 -9.10
CA GLN A 48 -7.07 4.66 -9.82
C GLN A 48 -6.14 3.90 -8.87
N ILE A 49 -5.38 4.61 -8.03
CA ILE A 49 -4.46 4.00 -7.05
C ILE A 49 -5.23 3.16 -6.03
N ALA A 50 -6.32 3.69 -5.46
CA ALA A 50 -7.15 2.97 -4.49
C ALA A 50 -7.77 1.69 -5.09
N ILE A 51 -8.20 1.73 -6.35
CA ILE A 51 -8.76 0.56 -7.03
C ILE A 51 -7.64 -0.44 -7.40
N GLN A 52 -6.42 0.04 -7.68
CA GLN A 52 -5.29 -0.79 -8.11
C GLN A 52 -4.89 -1.81 -7.04
N GLU A 53 -4.99 -1.45 -5.76
CA GLU A 53 -4.71 -2.33 -4.62
C GLU A 53 -5.53 -3.63 -4.67
N TYR A 54 -6.80 -3.54 -5.07
CA TYR A 54 -7.71 -4.69 -5.10
C TYR A 54 -7.75 -5.40 -6.46
N ARG A 55 -7.02 -4.93 -7.48
CA ARG A 55 -7.09 -5.50 -8.84
C ARG A 55 -6.71 -6.97 -8.93
N GLY A 56 -5.91 -7.47 -7.99
CA GLY A 56 -5.52 -8.88 -7.94
C GLY A 56 -6.66 -9.82 -7.59
N ASN A 57 -7.55 -9.39 -6.70
CA ASN A 57 -8.56 -10.22 -6.06
C ASN A 57 -10.00 -9.75 -6.37
N MET A 58 -10.14 -8.63 -7.09
CA MET A 58 -11.41 -8.05 -7.51
C MET A 58 -11.76 -8.46 -8.94
N ASN A 59 -12.83 -9.25 -9.09
CA ASN A 59 -13.41 -9.56 -10.39
C ASN A 59 -14.53 -8.56 -10.73
N ILE A 60 -14.49 -7.97 -11.93
CA ILE A 60 -15.47 -6.97 -12.35
C ILE A 60 -16.46 -7.62 -13.32
N ALA A 61 -17.69 -7.82 -12.86
CA ALA A 61 -18.75 -8.33 -13.70
C ALA A 61 -19.61 -7.20 -14.26
N HIS A 62 -19.64 -7.09 -15.58
CA HIS A 62 -20.51 -6.15 -16.27
C HIS A 62 -21.96 -6.66 -16.28
N LYS A 63 -22.89 -5.82 -15.83
CA LYS A 63 -24.32 -6.09 -15.93
C LYS A 63 -25.02 -4.86 -16.48
N GLU A 64 -25.82 -5.03 -17.55
CA GLU A 64 -26.55 -3.93 -18.19
C GLU A 64 -27.49 -3.22 -17.21
N GLY A 65 -27.60 -1.90 -17.37
CA GLY A 65 -28.22 -0.93 -16.45
C GLY A 65 -29.63 -1.22 -15.95
N ASN A 66 -30.37 -2.16 -16.57
CA ASN A 66 -31.78 -2.40 -16.28
C ASN A 66 -32.05 -3.11 -14.94
N ILE A 67 -31.02 -3.68 -14.29
CA ILE A 67 -31.15 -4.45 -13.03
C ILE A 67 -30.49 -3.74 -11.84
N HIS A 68 -29.85 -2.59 -12.05
CA HIS A 68 -29.24 -1.78 -10.98
C HIS A 68 -30.24 -0.93 -10.20
N LYS A 69 -31.53 -1.32 -10.14
CA LYS A 69 -32.57 -0.51 -9.47
C LYS A 69 -32.23 -0.23 -8.01
N ASN A 70 -31.72 -1.20 -7.27
CA ASN A 70 -31.39 -1.01 -5.85
C ASN A 70 -30.25 -0.01 -5.63
N ALA A 71 -29.18 -0.09 -6.44
CA ALA A 71 -28.02 0.80 -6.32
C ALA A 71 -28.31 2.19 -6.90
N ASP A 72 -29.04 2.25 -8.02
CA ASP A 72 -29.46 3.50 -8.67
C ASP A 72 -30.47 4.25 -7.80
N GLU A 73 -31.42 3.56 -7.15
CA GLU A 73 -32.36 4.16 -6.18
C GLU A 73 -31.63 4.75 -4.96
N LEU A 74 -30.68 4.03 -4.36
CA LEU A 74 -29.87 4.56 -3.25
C LEU A 74 -29.02 5.77 -3.66
N SER A 75 -28.47 5.78 -4.89
CA SER A 75 -27.70 6.93 -5.38
C SER A 75 -28.56 8.17 -5.64
N ARG A 76 -29.83 7.97 -6.03
CA ARG A 76 -30.81 9.04 -6.30
C ARG A 76 -31.46 9.58 -5.03
N TRP A 77 -31.47 8.81 -3.95
CA TRP A 77 -32.05 9.15 -2.64
C TRP A 77 -31.00 9.20 -1.54
N ALA A 78 -29.80 9.72 -1.83
CA ALA A 78 -28.77 9.90 -0.82
C ALA A 78 -29.29 10.81 0.32
N LEU A 79 -29.23 10.32 1.56
CA LEU A 79 -29.54 11.12 2.74
C LEU A 79 -28.59 12.32 2.81
N ALA A 80 -29.09 13.45 3.31
CA ALA A 80 -28.26 14.63 3.52
C ALA A 80 -27.07 14.29 4.43
N ASN A 81 -25.90 14.87 4.14
CA ASN A 81 -24.71 14.76 4.97
C ASN A 81 -24.84 15.65 6.21
N ILE A 82 -25.77 15.31 7.10
CA ILE A 82 -26.08 16.00 8.36
C ILE A 82 -25.60 15.16 9.56
N PRO A 83 -25.31 15.77 10.72
CA PRO A 83 -24.78 15.06 11.89
C PRO A 83 -25.65 13.90 12.41
N ASP A 84 -26.94 13.92 12.09
CA ASP A 84 -27.91 12.87 12.45
C ASP A 84 -27.83 11.64 11.52
N ASN A 85 -27.15 11.75 10.38
CA ASN A 85 -26.89 10.64 9.48
C ASN A 85 -25.75 9.77 10.06
N PRO A 86 -25.95 8.46 10.27
CA PRO A 86 -24.88 7.58 10.76
C PRO A 86 -23.66 7.50 9.83
N ALA A 87 -23.80 7.90 8.57
CA ALA A 87 -22.71 8.03 7.59
C ALA A 87 -22.19 9.47 7.45
N TYR A 88 -22.44 10.35 8.41
CA TYR A 88 -21.97 11.74 8.40
C TYR A 88 -20.44 11.82 8.29
N VAL A 89 -19.95 12.61 7.33
CA VAL A 89 -18.53 12.94 7.19
C VAL A 89 -18.39 14.47 7.17
N PRO A 90 -17.66 15.08 8.12
CA PRO A 90 -17.42 16.51 8.09
C PRO A 90 -16.71 16.91 6.79
N LEU A 91 -17.23 17.93 6.09
CA LEU A 91 -16.69 18.43 4.81
C LEU A 91 -15.22 18.89 4.90
N GLU A 92 -14.75 19.22 6.10
CA GLU A 92 -13.40 19.73 6.39
C GLU A 92 -12.47 18.66 6.99
N ALA A 93 -12.97 17.45 7.25
CA ALA A 93 -12.12 16.37 7.70
C ALA A 93 -11.24 15.94 6.51
N GLU A 94 -9.95 16.28 6.55
CA GLU A 94 -8.99 15.56 5.71
C GLU A 94 -9.09 14.08 6.09
N PRO A 95 -9.46 13.19 5.15
CA PRO A 95 -9.45 11.77 5.46
C PRO A 95 -8.02 11.41 5.84
N GLN A 96 -7.81 11.05 7.11
CA GLN A 96 -6.58 10.44 7.56
C GLN A 96 -6.55 9.07 6.92
N ILE A 97 -6.01 9.00 5.71
CA ILE A 97 -5.64 7.73 5.10
C ILE A 97 -4.36 7.33 5.83
N PRO A 98 -4.37 6.32 6.71
CA PRO A 98 -3.12 5.78 7.17
C PRO A 98 -2.37 5.33 5.92
N ILE A 99 -1.12 5.78 5.77
CA ILE A 99 -0.25 5.20 4.75
C ILE A 99 0.07 3.80 5.26
N GLU A 100 -0.85 2.87 5.03
CA GLU A 100 -0.57 1.45 5.11
C GLU A 100 0.47 1.20 4.03
N GLY A 101 1.61 0.62 4.44
CA GLY A 101 2.79 0.49 3.60
C GLY A 101 2.43 -0.11 2.23
N LEU A 102 3.16 0.29 1.19
CA LEU A 102 3.01 -0.27 -0.15
C LEU A 102 3.19 -1.79 -0.08
N ASN A 103 2.10 -2.56 -0.09
CA ASN A 103 2.14 -4.02 -0.07
C ASN A 103 2.43 -4.51 -1.49
N ILE A 104 3.67 -4.97 -1.73
CA ILE A 104 4.06 -5.52 -3.02
C ILE A 104 3.85 -7.04 -2.99
N THR A 105 2.65 -7.49 -3.32
CA THR A 105 2.23 -8.89 -3.29
C THR A 105 2.67 -9.74 -4.49
N TYR A 106 3.24 -9.13 -5.53
CA TYR A 106 3.64 -9.82 -6.77
C TYR A 106 5.15 -9.98 -6.96
N ILE A 107 5.96 -9.65 -5.96
CA ILE A 107 7.40 -9.93 -6.03
C ILE A 107 7.61 -11.41 -5.67
N GLY A 108 8.17 -12.17 -6.62
CA GLY A 108 8.56 -13.56 -6.39
C GLY A 108 9.65 -13.68 -5.32
N THR A 109 9.69 -14.82 -4.62
CA THR A 109 10.72 -15.11 -3.59
C THR A 109 12.15 -15.01 -4.13
N GLU A 110 12.33 -15.32 -5.42
CA GLU A 110 13.59 -15.21 -6.17
C GLU A 110 14.24 -13.82 -6.03
N PHE A 111 13.43 -12.76 -6.05
CA PHE A 111 13.94 -11.40 -5.86
C PHE A 111 14.53 -11.22 -4.45
N PHE A 112 13.80 -11.65 -3.42
CA PHE A 112 14.26 -11.50 -2.04
C PHE A 112 15.49 -12.38 -1.77
N GLU A 113 15.57 -13.55 -2.38
CA GLU A 113 16.78 -14.38 -2.37
C GLU A 113 17.96 -13.66 -3.01
N GLU A 114 17.77 -13.04 -4.18
CA GLU A 114 18.83 -12.25 -4.84
C GLU A 114 19.28 -11.07 -3.98
N VAL A 115 18.34 -10.37 -3.32
CA VAL A 115 18.66 -9.30 -2.38
C VAL A 115 19.50 -9.82 -1.21
N ARG A 116 19.11 -10.94 -0.58
CA ARG A 116 19.89 -11.54 0.52
C ARG A 116 21.29 -11.99 0.08
N GLU A 117 21.41 -12.57 -1.12
CA GLU A 117 22.71 -12.93 -1.69
C GLU A 117 23.57 -11.70 -2.00
N SER A 118 22.95 -10.57 -2.38
CA SER A 118 23.68 -9.31 -2.63
C SER A 118 24.39 -8.80 -1.37
N TYR A 119 23.80 -9.00 -0.19
CA TYR A 119 24.37 -8.55 1.08
C TYR A 119 25.67 -9.26 1.44
N LYS A 120 25.88 -10.49 0.97
CA LYS A 120 27.14 -11.22 1.19
C LYS A 120 28.31 -10.62 0.40
N LYS A 121 28.02 -9.85 -0.65
CA LYS A 121 29.04 -9.22 -1.51
C LYS A 121 29.54 -7.90 -0.94
N ASP A 122 28.70 -7.18 -0.20
CA ASP A 122 29.07 -5.92 0.44
C ASP A 122 29.48 -6.12 1.91
N LYS A 123 30.63 -5.54 2.27
CA LYS A 123 31.17 -5.64 3.62
C LYS A 123 30.21 -5.07 4.67
N ASN A 124 29.63 -3.89 4.43
CA ASN A 124 28.80 -3.22 5.43
C ASN A 124 27.45 -3.92 5.59
N CYS A 125 26.83 -4.35 4.48
CA CYS A 125 25.58 -5.09 4.50
C CYS A 125 25.75 -6.43 5.23
N HIS A 126 26.81 -7.19 4.93
CA HIS A 126 27.10 -8.45 5.62
C HIS A 126 27.28 -8.27 7.13
N ILE A 127 28.04 -7.25 7.54
CA ILE A 127 28.24 -6.91 8.95
C ILE A 127 26.90 -6.50 9.59
N LEU A 128 26.09 -5.70 8.91
CA LEU A 128 24.79 -5.26 9.43
C LEU A 128 23.81 -6.41 9.59
N THR A 129 23.73 -7.34 8.63
CA THR A 129 22.87 -8.52 8.77
C THR A 129 23.26 -9.29 10.01
N SER A 130 24.56 -9.54 10.22
CA SER A 130 25.06 -10.24 11.41
C SER A 130 24.76 -9.48 12.71
N LEU A 131 24.97 -8.16 12.72
CA LEU A 131 24.73 -7.30 13.89
C LEU A 131 23.25 -7.11 14.25
N LEU A 132 22.34 -7.29 13.30
CA LEU A 132 20.90 -7.10 13.49
C LEU A 132 20.16 -8.42 13.69
N ASP A 133 20.75 -9.54 13.28
CA ASP A 133 20.23 -10.90 13.52
C ASP A 133 20.60 -11.39 14.93
N GLU A 134 21.73 -10.92 15.48
CA GLU A 134 22.12 -11.21 16.86
C GLU A 134 21.48 -10.24 17.87
N ASP A 135 20.99 -10.78 18.99
CA ASP A 135 20.36 -10.00 20.07
C ASP A 135 21.33 -9.07 20.84
N TRP A 136 22.64 -9.21 20.63
CA TRP A 136 23.67 -8.49 21.37
C TRP A 136 24.58 -7.67 20.45
N LYS A 137 25.08 -6.54 20.96
CA LYS A 137 25.86 -5.59 20.17
C LYS A 137 27.35 -5.94 20.19
N ASP A 138 27.82 -6.65 19.17
CA ASP A 138 29.27 -6.86 19.00
C ASP A 138 29.97 -5.55 18.64
N THR A 139 30.70 -5.00 19.62
CA THR A 139 31.42 -3.73 19.48
C THR A 139 32.54 -3.83 18.43
N SER A 140 33.09 -5.01 18.18
CA SER A 140 34.12 -5.25 17.16
C SER A 140 33.55 -5.09 15.76
N LEU A 141 32.39 -5.70 15.50
CA LEU A 141 31.67 -5.61 14.24
C LEU A 141 31.16 -4.18 13.98
N VAL A 142 30.65 -3.49 15.00
CA VAL A 142 30.23 -2.07 14.88
C VAL A 142 31.41 -1.18 14.47
N ASN A 143 32.62 -1.48 14.93
CA ASN A 143 33.82 -0.72 14.55
C ASN A 143 34.35 -1.04 13.15
N ALA A 144 33.98 -2.20 12.59
CA ALA A 144 34.32 -2.57 11.23
C ALA A 144 33.45 -1.88 10.17
N LEU A 145 32.30 -1.32 10.55
CA LEU A 145 31.43 -0.53 9.69
C LEU A 145 32.09 0.79 9.26
N ASP A 146 31.85 1.18 8.02
CA ASP A 146 32.28 2.48 7.53
C ASP A 146 31.52 3.61 8.24
N LYS A 147 32.13 4.81 8.26
CA LYS A 147 31.67 5.96 9.07
C LYS A 147 30.17 6.26 8.92
N PHE A 148 29.64 6.24 7.70
CA PHE A 148 28.22 6.52 7.44
C PHE A 148 27.29 5.46 8.04
N TRP A 149 27.61 4.19 7.83
CA TRP A 149 26.84 3.04 8.30
C TRP A 149 26.89 2.94 9.82
N LYS A 150 28.07 3.13 10.41
CA LYS A 150 28.28 3.17 11.85
C LYS A 150 27.44 4.25 12.52
N ASN A 151 27.44 5.47 11.98
CA ASN A 151 26.62 6.56 12.51
C ASN A 151 25.12 6.20 12.45
N SER A 152 24.64 5.75 11.28
CA SER A 152 23.23 5.42 11.10
C SER A 152 22.78 4.22 11.95
N TYR A 153 23.65 3.23 12.15
CA TYR A 153 23.42 2.11 13.08
C TYR A 153 23.33 2.60 14.53
N SER A 154 24.26 3.47 14.97
CA SER A 154 24.25 4.01 16.33
C SER A 154 22.99 4.85 16.63
N GLU A 155 22.41 5.46 15.61
CA GLU A 155 21.14 6.22 15.67
C GLU A 155 19.89 5.32 15.60
N GLY A 156 20.05 3.99 15.50
CA GLY A 156 18.93 3.05 15.42
C GLY A 156 18.12 3.22 14.13
N LYS A 157 18.79 3.52 13.01
CA LYS A 157 18.13 3.71 11.70
C LYS A 157 18.03 2.44 10.89
N PHE A 158 18.79 1.39 11.21
CA PHE A 158 18.70 0.11 10.50
C PHE A 158 17.84 -0.90 11.25
N HIS A 159 17.05 -1.65 10.48
CA HIS A 159 16.25 -2.77 10.98
C HIS A 159 16.42 -3.96 10.02
N LEU A 160 16.37 -5.17 10.56
CA LEU A 160 16.38 -6.40 9.79
C LEU A 160 15.02 -7.07 9.95
N PHE A 161 14.34 -7.34 8.84
CA PHE A 161 13.09 -8.07 8.82
C PHE A 161 13.14 -9.12 7.72
N ASP A 162 12.91 -10.38 8.06
CA ASP A 162 12.98 -11.52 7.13
C ASP A 162 14.29 -11.55 6.29
N GLY A 163 15.41 -11.22 6.94
CA GLY A 163 16.72 -11.14 6.28
C GLY A 163 16.93 -9.93 5.36
N ILE A 164 15.99 -8.98 5.32
CA ILE A 164 16.06 -7.76 4.49
C ILE A 164 16.42 -6.55 5.35
N ILE A 165 17.40 -5.76 4.90
CA ILE A 165 17.85 -4.56 5.61
C ILE A 165 17.00 -3.35 5.21
N TYR A 166 16.37 -2.74 6.21
CA TYR A 166 15.61 -1.50 6.09
C TYR A 166 16.36 -0.34 6.72
N HIS A 167 16.46 0.77 5.99
CA HIS A 167 17.07 2.01 6.47
C HIS A 167 16.02 3.11 6.62
N ARG A 168 15.86 3.60 7.85
CA ARG A 168 14.95 4.68 8.22
C ARG A 168 15.61 6.04 7.99
N THR A 169 14.99 6.83 7.13
CA THR A 169 15.28 8.25 6.95
C THR A 169 14.24 9.11 7.70
N LYS A 170 14.33 10.44 7.60
CA LYS A 170 13.48 11.38 8.35
C LYS A 170 11.97 11.19 8.07
N HIS A 171 11.61 10.76 6.86
CA HIS A 171 10.21 10.66 6.42
C HIS A 171 9.90 9.36 5.65
N SER A 172 10.85 8.44 5.55
CA SER A 172 10.65 7.19 4.82
C SER A 172 11.49 6.05 5.38
N CYS A 173 11.06 4.82 5.09
CA CYS A 173 11.83 3.61 5.31
C CYS A 173 12.11 2.97 3.96
N VAL A 174 13.38 2.79 3.61
CA VAL A 174 13.78 2.25 2.30
C VAL A 174 14.49 0.92 2.48
N MET A 175 14.15 -0.04 1.63
CA MET A 175 14.89 -1.29 1.51
C MET A 175 16.27 -0.98 0.93
N THR A 176 17.31 -1.49 1.59
CA THR A 176 18.69 -1.29 1.16
C THR A 176 19.04 -2.38 0.16
N LEU A 177 19.42 -1.98 -1.05
CA LEU A 177 19.86 -2.87 -2.13
C LEU A 177 21.34 -2.66 -2.41
N TRP A 178 22.04 -3.73 -2.75
CA TRP A 178 23.40 -3.66 -3.26
C TRP A 178 23.45 -4.26 -4.67
N SER A 179 24.04 -3.54 -5.62
CA SER A 179 24.25 -3.99 -7.01
C SER A 179 25.72 -4.05 -7.36
#